data_AF-A0A7K5Z5Q4-F1
#
_entry.id   AF-A0A7K5Z5Q4-F1
#
_cell.length_a   1.000
_cell.length_b   1.000
_cell.length_c   1.000
_cell.angle_alpha   90.00
_cell.angle_beta   90.00
_cell.angle_gamma   90.00
#
_symmetry.space_group_name_H-M   'P 1'
#
loop_
_entity.id
_entity.type
_entity.pdbx_description
1 polymer ?
#
loop_
_entity_poly.entity_id
_entity_poly.type
_entity_poly.pdbx_seq_one_letter_code
_entity_poly.pdbx_strand_id
1 'polypeptide(L)'
;LLLLDLATLTIPPPAATQPLPAALRAGHTTSSLPAAAAAPRTRYLLYDVNPPEGFNLRRDVYIRIASLLKTLLKSENWVLVLPPWGRLYHWQSPDILQVRIPWSEFFDLPSLNRNIPVIEYEQFLAESGGPFIEQIYVLQGYTEGWKEGIWEEKIDERPCIDQLMYSKDKHEYYRGWFWGYEETRGLNVSCLSVQGSASIVAPMLLKNTSAQSVMLDRAENLLHDHYGGKDYWNTRRSMVFAKHLRVVGDEFRNKYLQSTDEADKTLYKEDWTQMKVKIGTALGGPYLGVHLRRKDFIWGHREDVPSLQGAVQKIRSLLETQKLEKVFVATDAVEEGRQMIGSL
;
A
#
# COMPACT_ATOMS: atom_id res chain seq x y z
N LEU A 1 0.61 -35.48 43.52
CA LEU A 1 1.53 -36.44 44.20
C LEU A 1 2.40 -37.03 43.10
N LEU A 2 3.69 -36.75 42.93
CA LEU A 2 4.80 -36.42 43.84
C LEU A 2 5.71 -35.31 43.23
N LEU A 3 6.24 -34.46 44.13
CA LEU A 3 7.57 -33.80 44.23
C LEU A 3 8.24 -33.18 42.98
N LEU A 4 8.40 -31.85 42.86
CA LEU A 4 9.39 -30.93 43.51
C LEU A 4 10.85 -31.31 43.28
N ASP A 5 11.56 -30.51 42.49
CA ASP A 5 12.94 -30.08 42.80
C ASP A 5 13.26 -28.71 42.18
N LEU A 6 13.62 -27.78 43.07
CA LEU A 6 14.15 -26.45 42.82
C LEU A 6 15.65 -26.57 42.55
N ALA A 7 16.17 -25.92 41.50
CA ALA A 7 17.60 -25.69 41.33
C ALA A 7 17.87 -24.19 41.21
N THR A 8 18.34 -23.61 42.32
CA THR A 8 18.94 -22.27 42.42
C THR A 8 20.36 -22.29 41.85
N LEU A 9 20.64 -21.48 40.82
CA LEU A 9 21.99 -21.24 40.35
C LEU A 9 22.51 -19.89 40.87
N THR A 10 23.60 -20.03 41.62
CA THR A 10 24.35 -19.01 42.36
C THR A 10 25.20 -18.13 41.45
N ILE A 11 25.19 -16.82 41.72
CA ILE A 11 26.00 -15.78 41.07
C ILE A 11 27.43 -15.83 41.62
N PRO A 12 28.49 -15.81 40.78
CA PRO A 12 29.87 -15.73 41.26
C PRO A 12 30.27 -14.28 41.65
N PRO A 13 31.23 -14.10 42.58
CA PRO A 13 31.54 -12.80 43.19
C PRO A 13 32.43 -11.92 42.27
N PRO A 14 32.52 -10.60 42.55
CA PRO A 14 33.30 -9.68 41.73
C PRO A 14 34.80 -9.86 42.01
N ALA A 15 35.60 -9.97 40.95
CA ALA A 15 37.05 -10.00 41.06
C ALA A 15 37.60 -8.62 41.45
N ALA A 16 38.57 -8.65 42.37
CA ALA A 16 39.18 -7.51 43.02
C ALA A 16 40.14 -6.70 42.12
N THR A 17 40.23 -5.42 42.47
CA THR A 17 41.07 -4.35 41.94
C THR A 17 42.57 -4.52 42.23
N GLN A 18 43.43 -4.20 41.25
CA GLN A 18 44.86 -3.90 41.43
C GLN A 18 45.35 -2.87 40.38
N PRO A 19 46.47 -2.14 40.63
CA PRO A 19 46.46 -0.67 40.67
C PRO A 19 46.99 0.05 39.41
N LEU A 20 46.68 1.36 39.35
CA LEU A 20 47.22 2.33 38.39
C LEU A 20 48.75 2.47 38.48
N PRO A 21 49.45 2.69 37.34
CA PRO A 21 50.68 3.45 37.31
C PRO A 21 50.40 4.92 37.02
N ALA A 22 51.11 5.79 37.73
CA ALA A 22 50.98 7.24 37.70
C ALA A 22 51.48 7.87 36.38
N ALA A 23 50.69 8.83 35.92
CA ALA A 23 50.97 10.04 35.14
C ALA A 23 52.34 10.23 34.46
N LEU A 24 52.29 10.69 33.19
CA LEU A 24 53.03 11.88 32.74
C LEU A 24 52.50 12.43 31.40
N ARG A 25 51.99 13.66 31.49
CA ARG A 25 52.05 14.78 30.52
C ARG A 25 51.01 14.93 29.41
N ALA A 26 50.32 16.06 29.51
CA ALA A 26 49.62 16.76 28.46
C ALA A 26 50.55 17.08 27.28
N GLY A 27 50.05 16.82 26.07
CA GLY A 27 50.66 17.21 24.81
C GLY A 27 49.64 16.99 23.69
N HIS A 28 49.23 18.08 23.05
CA HIS A 28 48.40 18.08 21.86
C HIS A 28 48.92 17.15 20.76
N THR A 29 48.06 16.28 20.24
CA THR A 29 47.95 16.01 18.80
C THR A 29 46.57 15.44 18.50
N THR A 30 45.79 16.19 17.73
CA THR A 30 44.54 15.76 17.10
C THR A 30 44.85 14.62 16.12
N SER A 31 44.65 13.37 16.54
CA SER A 31 44.46 12.26 15.62
C SER A 31 42.97 12.20 15.30
N SER A 32 42.58 12.80 14.18
CA SER A 32 41.26 12.59 13.59
C SER A 32 41.16 11.13 13.18
N LEU A 33 40.43 10.33 13.97
CA LEU A 33 39.88 9.08 13.49
C LEU A 33 39.10 9.38 12.19
N PRO A 34 39.25 8.59 11.12
CA PRO A 34 38.44 8.79 9.94
C PRO A 34 36.98 8.68 10.37
N ALA A 35 36.21 9.73 10.08
CA ALA A 35 34.77 9.70 10.31
C ALA A 35 34.25 8.42 9.67
N ALA A 36 33.69 7.52 10.47
CA ALA A 36 32.94 6.39 9.95
C ALA A 36 31.96 6.98 8.93
N ALA A 37 32.05 6.54 7.67
CA ALA A 37 31.13 7.00 6.65
C ALA A 37 29.73 6.87 7.23
N ALA A 38 29.05 8.00 7.43
CA ALA A 38 27.72 8.01 8.03
C ALA A 38 26.89 7.03 7.21
N ALA A 39 26.29 6.04 7.89
CA ALA A 39 25.41 5.09 7.21
C ALA A 39 24.43 5.90 6.35
N PRO A 40 24.26 5.55 5.07
CA PRO A 40 23.47 6.38 4.15
C PRO A 40 22.08 6.57 4.74
N ARG A 41 21.71 7.83 4.99
CA ARG A 41 20.45 8.21 5.63
C ARG A 41 19.28 7.77 4.76
N THR A 42 18.48 6.82 5.26
CA THR A 42 17.26 6.37 4.59
C THR A 42 16.23 7.50 4.56
N ARG A 43 15.65 7.74 3.38
CA ARG A 43 14.53 8.65 3.17
C ARG A 43 13.22 7.86 3.07
N TYR A 44 12.12 8.46 3.50
CA TYR A 44 10.80 7.85 3.61
C TYR A 44 9.85 8.52 2.63
N LEU A 45 9.28 7.73 1.71
CA LEU A 45 8.20 8.16 0.84
C LEU A 45 6.87 7.72 1.44
N LEU A 46 5.97 8.66 1.67
CA LEU A 46 4.60 8.41 2.10
C LEU A 46 3.64 8.93 1.02
N TYR A 47 2.39 8.45 1.02
CA TYR A 47 1.38 8.99 0.11
C TYR A 47 -0.04 8.77 0.63
N ASP A 48 -0.97 9.63 0.24
CA ASP A 48 -2.40 9.38 0.39
C ASP A 48 -3.13 9.68 -0.93
N VAL A 49 -4.38 9.26 -0.98
CA VAL A 49 -5.25 9.32 -2.15
C VAL A 49 -6.53 10.05 -1.76
N ASN A 50 -7.13 10.76 -2.72
CA ASN A 50 -8.43 11.41 -2.55
C ASN A 50 -9.43 10.57 -1.72
N PRO A 51 -10.06 11.12 -0.66
CA PRO A 51 -10.90 10.34 0.27
C PRO A 51 -12.01 9.47 -0.37
N PRO A 52 -12.72 9.91 -1.43
CA PRO A 52 -13.73 9.09 -2.09
C PRO A 52 -13.19 7.82 -2.76
N GLU A 53 -11.88 7.73 -3.01
CA GLU A 53 -11.30 6.63 -3.77
C GLU A 53 -11.32 5.31 -2.99
N GLY A 54 -11.86 4.28 -3.64
CA GLY A 54 -12.06 2.96 -3.05
C GLY A 54 -10.79 2.11 -2.94
N PHE A 55 -10.93 0.98 -2.24
CA PHE A 55 -9.85 0.03 -1.96
C PHE A 55 -9.06 -0.38 -3.22
N ASN A 56 -9.77 -0.72 -4.31
CA ASN A 56 -9.13 -1.22 -5.52
C ASN A 56 -8.39 -0.14 -6.33
N LEU A 57 -8.87 1.11 -6.33
CA LEU A 57 -8.13 2.20 -6.97
C LEU A 57 -6.89 2.57 -6.15
N ARG A 58 -6.98 2.57 -4.81
CA ARG A 58 -5.82 2.78 -3.93
C ARG A 58 -4.72 1.73 -4.14
N ARG A 59 -5.09 0.48 -4.43
CA ARG A 59 -4.14 -0.58 -4.85
C ARG A 59 -3.48 -0.29 -6.20
N ASP A 60 -4.19 0.33 -7.13
CA ASP A 60 -3.60 0.77 -8.39
C ASP A 60 -2.64 1.94 -8.19
N VAL A 61 -2.99 2.92 -7.34
CA VAL A 61 -2.10 4.04 -6.98
C VAL A 61 -0.83 3.54 -6.28
N TYR A 62 -0.91 2.51 -5.44
CA TYR A 62 0.29 1.85 -4.90
C TYR A 62 1.28 1.43 -5.99
N ILE A 63 0.80 0.90 -7.12
CA ILE A 63 1.67 0.48 -8.23
C ILE A 63 2.38 1.69 -8.86
N ARG A 64 1.68 2.82 -8.99
CA ARG A 64 2.23 4.08 -9.50
C ARG A 64 3.33 4.60 -8.56
N ILE A 65 3.06 4.66 -7.26
CA ILE A 65 4.03 5.12 -6.24
C ILE A 65 5.22 4.17 -6.11
N ALA A 66 5.00 2.87 -6.19
CA ALA A 66 6.08 1.89 -6.22
C ALA A 66 6.99 2.04 -7.45
N SER A 67 6.44 2.50 -8.59
CA SER A 67 7.23 2.78 -9.80
C SER A 67 8.11 4.01 -9.60
N LEU A 68 7.56 5.08 -9.02
CA LEU A 68 8.35 6.24 -8.56
C LEU A 68 9.46 5.81 -7.60
N LEU A 69 9.15 4.98 -6.59
CA LEU A 69 10.16 4.51 -5.63
C LEU A 69 11.30 3.75 -6.32
N LYS A 70 10.99 2.88 -7.31
CA LYS A 70 12.03 2.19 -8.11
C LYS A 70 12.92 3.17 -8.87
N THR A 71 12.38 4.31 -9.32
CA THR A 71 13.18 5.38 -9.93
C THR A 71 14.07 6.08 -8.91
N LEU A 72 13.54 6.41 -7.72
CA LEU A 72 14.32 7.04 -6.64
C LEU A 72 15.48 6.15 -6.14
N LEU A 73 15.23 4.84 -6.03
CA LEU A 73 16.20 3.83 -5.59
C LEU A 73 17.41 3.68 -6.52
N LYS A 74 17.38 4.24 -7.73
CA LYS A 74 18.55 4.31 -8.62
C LYS A 74 19.58 5.34 -8.16
N SER A 75 19.21 6.25 -7.25
CA SER A 75 20.05 7.37 -6.81
C SER A 75 20.28 7.41 -5.32
N GLU A 76 19.24 7.19 -4.50
CA GLU A 76 19.30 7.32 -3.05
C GLU A 76 18.57 6.15 -2.35
N ASN A 77 18.86 5.94 -1.06
CA ASN A 77 18.16 4.95 -0.26
C ASN A 77 16.78 5.48 0.15
N TRP A 78 15.74 4.88 -0.39
CA TRP A 78 14.34 5.20 -0.08
C TRP A 78 13.58 3.98 0.42
N VAL A 79 12.62 4.19 1.30
CA VAL A 79 11.64 3.18 1.71
C VAL A 79 10.24 3.74 1.52
N LEU A 80 9.32 2.93 1.01
CA LEU A 80 7.91 3.30 0.93
C LEU A 80 7.21 2.96 2.25
N VAL A 81 6.63 3.96 2.88
CA VAL A 81 5.77 3.79 4.05
C VAL A 81 4.36 3.51 3.55
N LEU A 82 3.80 2.38 3.96
CA LEU A 82 2.50 1.93 3.53
C LEU A 82 1.40 2.73 4.26
N PRO A 83 0.48 3.41 3.53
CA PRO A 83 -0.55 4.22 4.15
C PRO A 83 -1.60 3.33 4.82
N PRO A 84 -1.88 3.49 6.13
CA PRO A 84 -2.87 2.67 6.82
C PRO A 84 -4.23 2.75 6.14
N TRP A 85 -4.92 1.62 6.07
CA TRP A 85 -6.27 1.57 5.52
C TRP A 85 -7.27 2.16 6.51
N GLY A 86 -8.24 2.91 6.01
CA GLY A 86 -9.31 3.44 6.83
C GLY A 86 -10.29 4.32 6.07
N ARG A 87 -11.48 4.48 6.63
CA ARG A 87 -12.55 5.38 6.12
C ARG A 87 -12.85 5.26 4.61
N LEU A 88 -12.75 4.06 4.04
CA LEU A 88 -13.11 3.88 2.64
C LEU A 88 -14.63 3.97 2.47
N TYR A 89 -15.10 4.79 1.53
CA TYR A 89 -16.52 5.06 1.27
C TYR A 89 -17.37 3.77 1.09
N HIS A 90 -16.75 2.68 0.64
CA HIS A 90 -17.41 1.39 0.40
C HIS A 90 -17.38 0.43 1.59
N TRP A 91 -16.71 0.77 2.68
CA TRP A 91 -16.70 -0.08 3.86
C TRP A 91 -17.95 0.18 4.69
N GLN A 92 -18.76 -0.85 4.86
CA GLN A 92 -20.13 -0.75 5.37
C GLN A 92 -20.37 -1.59 6.63
N SER A 93 -19.30 -1.93 7.35
CA SER A 93 -19.43 -2.61 8.63
C SER A 93 -19.34 -1.54 9.71
N PRO A 94 -20.45 -0.85 10.06
CA PRO A 94 -20.43 0.28 10.99
C PRO A 94 -19.94 -0.14 12.38
N ASP A 95 -20.11 -1.42 12.72
CA ASP A 95 -19.76 -1.98 14.03
C ASP A 95 -18.27 -2.30 14.16
N ILE A 96 -17.48 -2.15 13.10
CA ILE A 96 -16.04 -2.42 13.10
C ILE A 96 -15.29 -1.10 12.96
N LEU A 97 -14.41 -0.81 13.93
CA LEU A 97 -13.52 0.34 13.81
C LEU A 97 -12.60 0.15 12.60
N GLN A 98 -12.82 0.98 11.59
CA GLN A 98 -12.25 0.86 10.25
C GLN A 98 -11.26 1.99 9.96
N VAL A 99 -10.24 2.11 10.80
CA VAL A 99 -9.20 3.14 10.71
C VAL A 99 -7.88 2.58 11.21
N ARG A 100 -6.76 3.10 10.69
CA ARG A 100 -5.39 2.70 11.06
C ARG A 100 -5.10 1.21 10.85
N ILE A 101 -5.78 0.55 9.90
CA ILE A 101 -5.58 -0.87 9.64
C ILE A 101 -4.26 -1.06 8.86
N PRO A 102 -3.32 -1.90 9.33
CA PRO A 102 -2.06 -2.12 8.63
C PRO A 102 -2.26 -2.92 7.34
N TRP A 103 -1.28 -2.85 6.45
CA TRP A 103 -1.30 -3.62 5.21
C TRP A 103 -1.19 -5.13 5.43
N SER A 104 -0.56 -5.57 6.52
CA SER A 104 -0.45 -6.98 6.91
C SER A 104 -1.80 -7.70 7.05
N GLU A 105 -2.89 -6.97 7.31
CA GLU A 105 -4.25 -7.55 7.35
C GLU A 105 -4.76 -7.95 5.96
N PHE A 106 -4.23 -7.35 4.89
CA PHE A 106 -4.70 -7.59 3.52
C PHE A 106 -3.65 -8.21 2.61
N PHE A 107 -2.36 -7.91 2.81
CA PHE A 107 -1.26 -8.28 1.94
C PHE A 107 -0.09 -8.90 2.69
N ASP A 108 0.62 -9.80 2.02
CA ASP A 108 1.85 -10.40 2.53
C ASP A 108 3.02 -9.40 2.40
N LEU A 109 3.44 -8.79 3.51
CA LEU A 109 4.54 -7.80 3.51
C LEU A 109 5.88 -8.35 2.97
N PRO A 110 6.29 -9.61 3.26
CA PRO A 110 7.48 -10.18 2.62
C PRO A 110 7.37 -10.25 1.10
N SER A 111 6.19 -10.50 0.54
CA SER A 111 5.96 -10.48 -0.91
C SER A 111 6.11 -9.09 -1.51
N LEU A 112 5.58 -8.06 -0.85
CA LEU A 112 5.79 -6.65 -1.25
C LEU A 112 7.28 -6.28 -1.19
N ASN A 113 7.96 -6.63 -0.09
CA ASN A 113 9.38 -6.34 0.14
C ASN A 113 10.33 -6.97 -0.88
N ARG A 114 9.94 -8.07 -1.54
CA ARG A 114 10.70 -8.65 -2.66
C ARG A 114 10.70 -7.76 -3.91
N ASN A 115 9.76 -6.83 -4.05
CA ASN A 115 9.68 -5.92 -5.20
C ASN A 115 10.31 -4.55 -4.91
N ILE A 116 10.00 -3.98 -3.74
CA ILE A 116 10.51 -2.69 -3.27
C ILE A 116 10.58 -2.68 -1.74
N PRO A 117 11.51 -1.93 -1.11
CA PRO A 117 11.53 -1.77 0.34
C PRO A 117 10.27 -1.08 0.84
N VAL A 118 9.50 -1.77 1.68
CA VAL A 118 8.26 -1.25 2.28
C VAL A 118 8.25 -1.47 3.79
N ILE A 119 7.67 -0.52 4.52
CA ILE A 119 7.41 -0.61 5.96
C ILE A 119 6.00 -0.14 6.27
N GLU A 120 5.43 -0.63 7.37
CA GLU A 120 4.17 -0.11 7.90
C GLU A 120 4.35 1.29 8.49
N TYR A 121 3.26 2.04 8.60
CA TYR A 121 3.30 3.40 9.14
C TYR A 121 3.80 3.48 10.59
N GLU A 122 3.39 2.55 11.45
CA GLU A 122 3.85 2.51 12.84
C GLU A 122 5.36 2.24 12.95
N GLN A 123 5.92 1.45 12.03
CA GLN A 123 7.36 1.23 11.96
C GLN A 123 8.08 2.54 11.55
N PHE A 124 7.52 3.31 10.62
CA PHE A 124 8.04 4.65 10.30
C PHE A 124 8.04 5.57 11.52
N LEU A 125 6.99 5.57 12.35
CA LEU A 125 6.92 6.38 13.57
C LEU A 125 8.06 6.02 14.55
N ALA A 126 8.39 4.72 14.65
CA ALA A 126 9.46 4.23 15.52
C ALA A 126 10.86 4.57 14.97
N GLU A 127 11.08 4.47 13.66
CA GLU A 127 12.40 4.65 13.04
C GLU A 127 12.78 6.10 12.76
N SER A 128 11.81 6.96 12.42
CA SER A 128 12.05 8.35 12.03
C SER A 128 12.30 9.29 13.21
N GLY A 129 12.09 8.82 14.45
CA GLY A 129 12.26 9.61 15.67
C GLY A 129 11.01 10.38 16.10
N GLY A 130 9.85 10.15 15.48
CA GLY A 130 8.56 10.69 15.91
C GLY A 130 7.53 10.81 14.80
N PRO A 131 6.32 11.33 15.11
CA PRO A 131 5.22 11.43 14.16
C PRO A 131 5.33 12.67 13.25
N PHE A 132 6.52 12.92 12.71
CA PHE A 132 6.83 14.11 11.92
C PHE A 132 7.08 13.77 10.45
N ILE A 133 6.33 14.41 9.56
CA ILE A 133 6.54 14.38 8.12
C ILE A 133 7.18 15.72 7.74
N GLU A 134 8.40 15.69 7.23
CA GLU A 134 9.18 16.91 6.99
C GLU A 134 8.60 17.75 5.83
N GLN A 135 8.20 17.10 4.73
CA GLN A 135 7.59 17.79 3.58
C GLN A 135 6.33 17.06 3.11
N ILE A 136 5.26 17.82 2.88
CA ILE A 136 4.04 17.34 2.24
C ILE A 136 3.86 18.10 0.93
N TYR A 137 3.70 17.36 -0.16
CA TYR A 137 3.31 17.91 -1.45
C TYR A 137 1.89 17.48 -1.77
N VAL A 138 0.98 18.45 -1.88
CA VAL A 138 -0.38 18.19 -2.34
C VAL A 138 -0.39 18.26 -3.87
N LEU A 139 -0.62 17.11 -4.51
CA LEU A 139 -0.64 17.04 -5.97
C LEU A 139 -1.97 17.57 -6.51
N GLN A 140 -1.89 18.34 -7.59
CA GLN A 140 -3.04 18.97 -8.23
C GLN A 140 -2.85 19.04 -9.76
N GLY A 141 -3.92 19.30 -10.51
CA GLY A 141 -3.80 19.63 -11.92
C GLY A 141 -3.19 21.02 -12.17
N TYR A 142 -2.93 21.34 -13.42
CA TYR A 142 -2.63 22.71 -13.84
C TYR A 142 -3.93 23.50 -14.02
N THR A 143 -4.02 24.70 -13.47
CA THR A 143 -5.22 25.58 -13.57
C THR A 143 -5.58 25.93 -15.00
N GLU A 144 -4.56 26.05 -15.85
CA GLU A 144 -4.68 26.33 -17.28
C GLU A 144 -5.12 25.12 -18.10
N GLY A 145 -5.24 23.94 -17.49
CA GLY A 145 -5.51 22.69 -18.19
C GLY A 145 -4.37 22.27 -19.13
N TRP A 146 -4.72 21.49 -20.15
CA TRP A 146 -3.83 21.12 -21.25
C TRP A 146 -4.46 21.48 -22.58
N LYS A 147 -3.64 21.77 -23.60
CA LYS A 147 -4.12 22.01 -24.96
C LYS A 147 -4.37 20.67 -25.66
N GLU A 148 -5.48 20.55 -26.37
CA GLU A 148 -5.76 19.37 -27.18
C GLU A 148 -4.61 19.11 -28.17
N GLY A 149 -4.15 17.85 -28.24
CA GLY A 149 -3.06 17.42 -29.11
C GLY A 149 -1.64 17.67 -28.61
N ILE A 150 -1.44 18.36 -27.48
CA ILE A 150 -0.12 18.57 -26.86
C ILE A 150 -0.17 18.05 -25.43
N TRP A 151 0.23 16.79 -25.24
CA TRP A 151 0.43 16.22 -23.92
C TRP A 151 1.93 16.24 -23.58
N GLU A 152 2.28 16.94 -22.50
CA GLU A 152 3.64 17.09 -22.02
C GLU A 152 3.68 16.65 -20.55
N GLU A 153 4.69 15.85 -20.19
CA GLU A 153 4.95 15.56 -18.79
C GLU A 153 5.66 16.74 -18.13
N LYS A 154 5.05 17.31 -17.09
CA LYS A 154 5.60 18.44 -16.36
C LYS A 154 5.14 18.43 -14.91
N ILE A 155 5.96 19.06 -14.07
CA ILE A 155 5.70 19.24 -12.65
C ILE A 155 6.28 20.57 -12.19
N ASP A 156 5.47 21.36 -11.51
CA ASP A 156 5.85 22.68 -11.01
C ASP A 156 5.29 22.92 -9.61
N GLU A 157 6.08 23.56 -8.75
CA GLU A 157 5.55 24.16 -7.54
C GLU A 157 4.64 25.34 -7.91
N ARG A 158 3.39 25.28 -7.47
CA ARG A 158 2.35 26.26 -7.80
C ARG A 158 1.55 26.62 -6.55
N PRO A 159 0.87 27.78 -6.54
CA PRO A 159 -0.12 28.06 -5.50
C PRO A 159 -1.16 26.93 -5.42
N CYS A 160 -1.56 26.60 -4.20
CA CYS A 160 -2.63 25.64 -3.96
C CYS A 160 -3.93 26.14 -4.56
N ILE A 161 -4.57 25.31 -5.40
CA ILE A 161 -5.82 25.66 -6.10
C ILE A 161 -6.98 25.62 -5.11
N ASP A 162 -7.15 24.46 -4.47
CA ASP A 162 -8.18 24.25 -3.47
C ASP A 162 -7.69 24.66 -2.09
N GLN A 163 -8.64 24.92 -1.19
CA GLN A 163 -8.32 25.13 0.22
C GLN A 163 -7.64 23.87 0.78
N LEU A 164 -6.44 24.04 1.33
CA LEU A 164 -5.70 22.96 1.95
C LEU A 164 -6.52 22.30 3.06
N MET A 165 -6.55 20.97 3.07
CA MET A 165 -7.08 20.17 4.18
C MET A 165 -6.15 20.14 5.39
N TYR A 166 -5.02 20.85 5.30
CA TYR A 166 -4.03 20.99 6.37
C TYR A 166 -4.17 22.35 7.04
N SER A 167 -4.04 22.38 8.36
CA SER A 167 -4.10 23.61 9.15
C SER A 167 -2.99 23.64 10.20
N LYS A 168 -2.44 24.81 10.48
CA LYS A 168 -1.39 24.96 11.49
C LYS A 168 -1.96 24.87 12.91
N ASP A 169 -1.24 24.21 13.80
CA ASP A 169 -1.49 24.24 15.23
C ASP A 169 -0.75 25.39 15.93
N LYS A 170 -0.91 25.48 17.26
CA LYS A 170 -0.30 26.53 18.10
C LYS A 170 1.24 26.54 18.10
N HIS A 171 1.89 25.49 17.59
CA HIS A 171 3.34 25.39 17.45
C HIS A 171 3.78 25.50 15.99
N GLU A 172 2.91 26.01 15.11
CA GLU A 172 3.15 26.20 13.67
C GLU A 172 3.33 24.90 12.86
N TYR A 173 3.02 23.73 13.44
CA TYR A 173 3.02 22.46 12.72
C TYR A 173 1.68 22.21 12.01
N TYR A 174 1.73 21.62 10.82
CA TYR A 174 0.53 21.27 10.07
C TYR A 174 -0.13 20.01 10.64
N ARG A 175 -1.41 20.12 10.98
CA ARG A 175 -2.33 19.03 11.27
C ARG A 175 -3.16 18.72 10.03
N GLY A 176 -3.51 17.45 9.87
CA GLY A 176 -4.31 16.95 8.76
C GLY A 176 -4.93 15.60 9.13
N TRP A 177 -5.48 14.90 8.12
CA TRP A 177 -6.09 13.59 8.32
C TRP A 177 -5.08 12.52 8.77
N PHE A 178 -3.92 12.45 8.10
CA PHE A 178 -2.81 11.51 8.39
C PHE A 178 -3.26 10.09 8.76
N TRP A 179 -4.14 9.51 7.93
CA TRP A 179 -4.68 8.15 8.10
C TRP A 179 -5.35 7.89 9.46
N GLY A 180 -5.80 8.95 10.13
CA GLY A 180 -6.45 8.90 11.42
C GLY A 180 -5.51 9.01 12.62
N TYR A 181 -4.20 9.27 12.42
CA TYR A 181 -3.23 9.50 13.50
C TYR A 181 -3.21 10.98 13.88
N GLU A 182 -3.84 11.31 15.01
CA GLU A 182 -4.02 12.69 15.48
C GLU A 182 -2.72 13.33 15.97
N GLU A 183 -1.73 12.51 16.31
CA GLU A 183 -0.38 12.88 16.74
C GLU A 183 0.51 13.32 15.58
N THR A 184 0.19 12.94 14.34
CA THR A 184 1.02 13.23 13.17
C THR A 184 1.04 14.71 12.82
N ARG A 185 2.24 15.21 12.52
CA ARG A 185 2.50 16.61 12.18
C ARG A 185 3.32 16.73 10.90
N GLY A 186 2.89 17.61 10.01
CA GLY A 186 3.68 18.08 8.89
C GLY A 186 4.52 19.30 9.27
N LEU A 187 5.80 19.35 8.89
CA LEU A 187 6.62 20.54 9.10
C LEU A 187 6.39 21.58 8.01
N ASN A 188 6.26 21.14 6.76
CA ASN A 188 5.98 22.01 5.62
C ASN A 188 4.94 21.39 4.67
N VAL A 189 4.10 22.26 4.07
CA VAL A 189 3.08 21.87 3.08
C VAL A 189 3.15 22.84 1.91
N SER A 190 3.28 22.31 0.70
CA SER A 190 3.12 23.08 -0.55
C SER A 190 2.41 22.25 -1.62
N CYS A 191 2.00 22.89 -2.71
CA CYS A 191 1.25 22.24 -3.79
C CYS A 191 2.11 22.09 -5.04
N LEU A 192 2.02 20.93 -5.68
CA LEU A 192 2.67 20.65 -6.96
C LEU A 192 1.60 20.43 -8.02
N SER A 193 1.57 21.28 -9.04
CA SER A 193 0.80 20.99 -10.25
C SER A 193 1.56 19.95 -11.06
N VAL A 194 0.90 18.84 -11.40
CA VAL A 194 1.53 17.72 -12.10
C VAL A 194 0.67 17.24 -13.27
N GLN A 195 1.34 16.89 -14.35
CA GLN A 195 0.79 16.20 -15.51
C GLN A 195 1.84 15.17 -15.92
N GLY A 196 1.54 13.88 -15.82
CA GLY A 196 2.49 12.85 -16.23
C GLY A 196 2.45 11.59 -15.38
N SER A 197 3.38 10.71 -15.70
CA SER A 197 3.61 9.46 -14.98
C SER A 197 4.25 9.70 -13.61
N ALA A 198 4.10 8.76 -12.67
CA ALA A 198 4.58 8.90 -11.31
C ALA A 198 6.07 9.27 -11.19
N SER A 199 6.93 8.74 -12.07
CA SER A 199 8.36 9.05 -12.06
C SER A 199 8.70 10.50 -12.40
N ILE A 200 7.78 11.31 -12.95
CA ILE A 200 8.00 12.74 -13.19
C ILE A 200 8.31 13.51 -11.90
N VAL A 201 7.88 12.99 -10.75
CA VAL A 201 8.09 13.59 -9.42
C VAL A 201 9.53 13.38 -8.93
N ALA A 202 10.27 12.41 -9.47
CA ALA A 202 11.59 12.03 -8.95
C ALA A 202 12.62 13.19 -8.88
N PRO A 203 12.74 14.07 -9.89
CA PRO A 203 13.64 15.23 -9.80
C PRO A 203 13.30 16.16 -8.64
N MET A 204 12.02 16.39 -8.34
CA MET A 204 11.60 17.22 -7.21
C MET A 204 12.07 16.60 -5.88
N LEU A 205 11.93 15.29 -5.73
CA LEU A 205 12.31 14.59 -4.49
C LEU A 205 13.83 14.47 -4.31
N LEU A 206 14.58 14.34 -5.40
CA LEU A 206 16.04 14.16 -5.36
C LEU A 206 16.82 15.49 -5.34
N LYS A 207 16.32 16.55 -5.98
CA LYS A 207 17.07 17.80 -6.16
C LYS A 207 16.51 18.98 -5.38
N ASN A 208 15.19 19.05 -5.23
CA ASN A 208 14.53 20.25 -4.72
C ASN A 208 14.22 20.18 -3.22
N THR A 209 14.45 19.03 -2.58
CA THR A 209 14.22 18.86 -1.13
C THR A 209 15.27 17.94 -0.52
N SER A 210 15.79 18.35 0.64
CA SER A 210 16.65 17.54 1.51
C SER A 210 15.85 16.79 2.59
N ALA A 211 14.52 16.87 2.54
CA ALA A 211 13.64 16.28 3.54
C ALA A 211 13.83 14.76 3.64
N GLN A 212 13.95 14.25 4.85
CA GLN A 212 14.04 12.82 5.11
C GLN A 212 12.72 12.11 4.87
N SER A 213 11.58 12.70 5.28
CA SER A 213 10.25 12.14 5.07
C SER A 213 9.42 13.05 4.17
N VAL A 214 8.97 12.51 3.03
CA VAL A 214 8.15 13.24 2.06
C VAL A 214 6.84 12.52 1.82
N MET A 215 5.72 13.22 1.98
CA MET A 215 4.38 12.72 1.69
C MET A 215 3.84 13.33 0.40
N LEU A 216 3.36 12.49 -0.50
CA LEU A 216 2.61 12.88 -1.69
C LEU A 216 1.11 12.69 -1.43
N ASP A 217 0.40 13.77 -1.13
CA ASP A 217 -1.05 13.74 -1.02
C ASP A 217 -1.69 13.86 -2.42
N ARG A 218 -2.91 13.34 -2.58
CA ARG A 218 -3.63 13.30 -3.87
C ARG A 218 -2.86 12.54 -4.95
N ALA A 219 -2.23 11.43 -4.57
CA ALA A 219 -1.39 10.60 -5.44
C ALA A 219 -2.11 10.02 -6.66
N GLU A 220 -3.46 10.03 -6.71
CA GLU A 220 -4.22 9.63 -7.89
C GLU A 220 -3.97 10.50 -9.13
N ASN A 221 -3.46 11.73 -8.95
CA ASN A 221 -3.09 12.63 -10.05
C ASN A 221 -1.90 12.11 -10.89
N LEU A 222 -1.13 11.15 -10.37
CA LEU A 222 -0.02 10.54 -11.08
C LEU A 222 -0.50 9.38 -11.94
N LEU A 223 0.02 9.27 -13.17
CA LEU A 223 -0.24 8.13 -14.06
C LEU A 223 0.78 7.00 -13.87
N HIS A 224 0.53 5.86 -14.50
CA HIS A 224 1.51 4.76 -14.57
C HIS A 224 2.63 5.11 -15.57
N ASP A 225 3.90 4.87 -15.19
CA ASP A 225 5.05 5.06 -16.08
C ASP A 225 4.96 4.23 -17.37
N HIS A 226 4.67 2.94 -17.24
CA HIS A 226 4.43 2.05 -18.39
C HIS A 226 3.41 0.99 -18.02
N TYR A 227 2.13 1.31 -18.22
CA TYR A 227 1.02 0.41 -17.93
C TYR A 227 1.16 -0.91 -18.70
N GLY A 228 0.97 -2.04 -18.01
CA GLY A 228 1.13 -3.38 -18.60
C GLY A 228 2.58 -3.80 -18.89
N GLY A 229 3.58 -2.98 -18.54
CA GLY A 229 5.00 -3.32 -18.65
C GLY A 229 5.49 -4.32 -17.61
N LYS A 230 6.75 -4.74 -17.73
CA LYS A 230 7.40 -5.66 -16.79
C LYS A 230 7.35 -5.14 -15.35
N ASP A 231 7.68 -3.87 -15.13
CA ASP A 231 7.71 -3.29 -13.78
C ASP A 231 6.33 -3.12 -13.18
N TYR A 232 5.34 -2.72 -13.99
CA TYR A 232 3.93 -2.74 -13.61
C TYR A 232 3.53 -4.14 -13.13
N TRP A 233 3.81 -5.19 -13.92
CA TRP A 233 3.45 -6.56 -13.59
C TRP A 233 4.23 -7.13 -12.41
N ASN A 234 5.51 -6.78 -12.23
CA ASN A 234 6.28 -7.16 -11.06
C ASN A 234 5.67 -6.58 -9.78
N THR A 235 5.36 -5.29 -9.79
CA THR A 235 4.70 -4.66 -8.65
C THR A 235 3.31 -5.25 -8.41
N ARG A 236 2.50 -5.41 -9.46
CA ARG A 236 1.18 -6.04 -9.35
C ARG A 236 1.23 -7.47 -8.80
N ARG A 237 2.22 -8.27 -9.21
CA ARG A 237 2.42 -9.66 -8.75
C ARG A 237 2.96 -9.73 -7.32
N SER A 238 3.66 -8.70 -6.85
CA SER A 238 4.12 -8.61 -5.46
C SER A 238 3.00 -8.41 -4.44
N MET A 239 1.85 -7.88 -4.88
CA MET A 239 0.65 -7.68 -4.06
C MET A 239 -0.11 -9.01 -3.85
N VAL A 240 0.55 -9.95 -3.18
CA VAL A 240 -0.02 -11.23 -2.75
C VAL A 240 -0.90 -10.98 -1.53
N PHE A 241 -2.12 -11.53 -1.51
CA PHE A 241 -3.01 -11.42 -0.36
C PHE A 241 -2.44 -12.13 0.87
N ALA A 242 -2.73 -11.59 2.06
CA ALA A 242 -2.34 -12.17 3.32
C ALA A 242 -2.79 -13.64 3.41
N LYS A 243 -1.92 -14.49 3.99
CA LYS A 243 -2.12 -15.95 3.99
C LYS A 243 -3.47 -16.36 4.59
N HIS A 244 -3.87 -15.74 5.68
CA HIS A 244 -5.13 -16.06 6.35
C HIS A 244 -6.36 -15.81 5.45
N LEU A 245 -6.33 -14.76 4.61
CA LEU A 245 -7.40 -14.50 3.63
C LEU A 245 -7.45 -15.56 2.53
N ARG A 246 -6.27 -15.99 2.03
CA ARG A 246 -6.17 -17.06 1.02
C ARG A 246 -6.73 -18.37 1.56
N VAL A 247 -6.35 -18.75 2.78
CA VAL A 247 -6.83 -19.98 3.44
C VAL A 247 -8.36 -19.98 3.55
N VAL A 248 -8.98 -18.89 4.00
CA VAL A 248 -10.45 -18.78 4.05
C VAL A 248 -11.08 -18.91 2.66
N GLY A 249 -10.45 -18.30 1.64
CA GLY A 249 -10.86 -18.44 0.24
C GLY A 249 -10.80 -19.89 -0.25
N ASP A 250 -9.71 -20.60 0.06
CA ASP A 250 -9.49 -22.00 -0.33
C ASP A 250 -10.44 -22.95 0.41
N GLU A 251 -10.73 -22.70 1.68
CA GLU A 251 -11.75 -23.43 2.44
C GLU A 251 -13.15 -23.24 1.82
N PHE A 252 -13.51 -22.01 1.43
CA PHE A 252 -14.77 -21.73 0.75
C PHE A 252 -14.84 -22.44 -0.61
N ARG A 253 -13.77 -22.35 -1.42
CA ARG A 253 -13.65 -23.03 -2.72
C ARG A 253 -13.84 -24.54 -2.58
N ASN A 254 -13.16 -25.16 -1.63
CA ASN A 254 -13.24 -26.59 -1.41
C ASN A 254 -14.66 -26.98 -0.94
N LYS A 255 -15.17 -26.30 0.08
CA LYS A 255 -16.45 -26.67 0.73
C LYS A 255 -17.66 -26.46 -0.15
N TYR A 256 -17.74 -25.35 -0.89
CA TYR A 256 -18.95 -24.96 -1.61
C TYR A 256 -18.82 -25.11 -3.13
N LEU A 257 -17.61 -24.94 -3.67
CA LEU A 257 -17.39 -24.87 -5.11
C LEU A 257 -16.73 -26.12 -5.71
N GLN A 258 -16.40 -27.14 -4.90
CA GLN A 258 -15.65 -28.33 -5.36
C GLN A 258 -14.36 -27.95 -6.10
N SER A 259 -13.65 -26.96 -5.55
CA SER A 259 -12.50 -26.30 -6.20
C SER A 259 -11.28 -26.39 -5.29
N THR A 260 -10.15 -26.83 -5.86
CA THR A 260 -8.84 -26.94 -5.18
C THR A 260 -7.74 -26.64 -6.20
N ASP A 261 -6.58 -26.17 -5.77
CA ASP A 261 -5.52 -25.78 -6.72
C ASP A 261 -5.02 -26.95 -7.59
N GLU A 262 -5.02 -28.16 -7.04
CA GLU A 262 -4.66 -29.39 -7.76
C GLU A 262 -5.69 -29.74 -8.83
N ALA A 263 -6.98 -29.75 -8.48
CA ALA A 263 -8.06 -30.06 -9.43
C ALA A 263 -8.19 -28.98 -10.53
N ASP A 264 -8.01 -27.72 -10.14
CA ASP A 264 -8.22 -26.54 -10.98
C ASP A 264 -6.98 -26.18 -11.84
N LYS A 265 -5.85 -26.88 -11.61
CA LYS A 265 -4.54 -26.56 -12.21
C LYS A 265 -4.11 -25.11 -11.95
N THR A 266 -4.43 -24.59 -10.77
CA THR A 266 -4.08 -23.23 -10.32
C THR A 266 -2.96 -23.22 -9.28
N LEU A 267 -2.11 -24.26 -9.29
CA LEU A 267 -1.00 -24.45 -8.35
C LEU A 267 -0.23 -23.16 -8.06
N TYR A 268 -0.18 -22.83 -6.78
CA TYR A 268 0.45 -21.63 -6.27
C TYR A 268 1.90 -21.87 -5.83
N LYS A 269 2.74 -20.83 -5.95
CA LYS A 269 4.06 -20.78 -5.32
C LYS A 269 4.12 -19.56 -4.40
N GLU A 270 4.50 -19.79 -3.14
CA GLU A 270 4.60 -18.71 -2.14
C GLU A 270 5.58 -17.60 -2.56
N ASP A 271 6.69 -17.95 -3.21
CA ASP A 271 7.54 -16.95 -3.84
C ASP A 271 6.99 -16.56 -5.21
N TRP A 272 6.30 -15.42 -5.25
CA TRP A 272 5.73 -14.88 -6.48
C TRP A 272 6.78 -14.67 -7.57
N THR A 273 8.05 -14.42 -7.26
CA THR A 273 9.10 -14.22 -8.27
C THR A 273 9.36 -15.49 -9.09
N GLN A 274 9.10 -16.65 -8.50
CA GLN A 274 9.28 -17.97 -9.10
C GLN A 274 8.00 -18.52 -9.75
N MET A 275 6.87 -17.84 -9.57
CA MET A 275 5.58 -18.23 -10.14
C MET A 275 5.53 -17.89 -11.64
N LYS A 276 5.99 -18.82 -12.48
CA LYS A 276 5.90 -18.75 -13.94
C LYS A 276 4.95 -19.84 -14.43
N VAL A 277 3.91 -19.42 -15.14
CA VAL A 277 2.90 -20.32 -15.71
C VAL A 277 2.75 -20.01 -17.19
N LYS A 278 2.49 -21.05 -17.99
CA LYS A 278 2.18 -20.86 -19.41
C LYS A 278 0.76 -20.29 -19.51
N ILE A 279 0.58 -19.26 -20.33
CA ILE A 279 -0.73 -18.63 -20.53
C ILE A 279 -1.73 -19.69 -21.02
N GLY A 280 -2.92 -19.71 -20.43
CA GLY A 280 -4.01 -20.60 -20.81
C GLY A 280 -3.90 -22.04 -20.29
N THR A 281 -3.01 -22.33 -19.33
CA THR A 281 -2.92 -23.69 -18.74
C THR A 281 -3.71 -23.87 -17.44
N ALA A 282 -4.09 -22.78 -16.78
CA ALA A 282 -5.00 -22.84 -15.62
C ALA A 282 -6.40 -23.23 -16.11
N LEU A 283 -6.99 -24.26 -15.51
CA LEU A 283 -8.33 -24.73 -15.86
C LEU A 283 -9.39 -23.90 -15.11
N GLY A 284 -9.17 -23.68 -13.81
CA GLY A 284 -10.16 -23.11 -12.90
C GLY A 284 -11.10 -24.17 -12.32
N GLY A 285 -11.78 -23.83 -11.22
CA GLY A 285 -12.76 -24.72 -10.59
C GLY A 285 -14.07 -24.82 -11.38
N PRO A 286 -14.93 -25.81 -11.08
CA PRO A 286 -16.16 -26.09 -11.82
C PRO A 286 -17.30 -25.12 -11.46
N TYR A 287 -17.06 -23.81 -11.55
CA TYR A 287 -18.03 -22.77 -11.26
C TYR A 287 -17.79 -21.50 -12.09
N LEU A 288 -18.84 -20.71 -12.28
CA LEU A 288 -18.76 -19.39 -12.90
C LEU A 288 -18.49 -18.32 -11.83
N GLY A 289 -17.44 -17.51 -11.98
CA GLY A 289 -17.19 -16.35 -11.12
C GLY A 289 -17.80 -15.08 -11.71
N VAL A 290 -18.58 -14.34 -10.92
CA VAL A 290 -19.23 -13.09 -11.37
C VAL A 290 -19.01 -12.00 -10.34
N HIS A 291 -18.58 -10.82 -10.79
CA HIS A 291 -18.55 -9.61 -9.97
C HIS A 291 -19.65 -8.65 -10.43
N LEU A 292 -20.66 -8.43 -9.59
CA LEU A 292 -21.78 -7.51 -9.86
C LEU A 292 -21.67 -6.29 -8.95
N ARG A 293 -21.05 -5.23 -9.47
CA ARG A 293 -21.01 -3.90 -8.84
C ARG A 293 -22.33 -3.18 -9.08
N ARG A 294 -23.03 -2.84 -8.01
CA ARG A 294 -24.39 -2.29 -8.05
C ARG A 294 -24.44 -0.86 -7.49
N LYS A 295 -24.12 -0.63 -6.21
CA LYS A 295 -24.44 0.59 -5.45
C LYS A 295 -24.40 1.93 -6.20
N ASP A 296 -23.27 2.62 -6.13
CA ASP A 296 -22.98 3.90 -6.78
C ASP A 296 -23.06 3.79 -8.30
N PHE A 297 -22.69 2.64 -8.85
CA PHE A 297 -22.72 2.37 -10.30
C PHE A 297 -24.14 2.42 -10.89
N ILE A 298 -25.18 2.04 -10.14
CA ILE A 298 -26.58 2.20 -10.57
C ILE A 298 -26.96 3.69 -10.68
N TRP A 299 -26.23 4.62 -10.08
CA TRP A 299 -26.56 6.04 -10.20
C TRP A 299 -25.65 6.72 -11.23
N GLY A 300 -24.35 6.40 -11.22
CA GLY A 300 -23.35 7.02 -12.09
C GLY A 300 -23.17 6.38 -13.47
N HIS A 301 -23.55 5.11 -13.66
CA HIS A 301 -23.25 4.32 -14.87
C HIS A 301 -24.43 3.44 -15.32
N ARG A 302 -25.66 3.93 -15.21
CA ARG A 302 -26.89 3.15 -15.46
C ARG A 302 -26.91 2.40 -16.79
N GLU A 303 -26.40 3.03 -17.83
CA GLU A 303 -26.45 2.49 -19.19
C GLU A 303 -25.38 1.42 -19.44
N ASP A 304 -24.31 1.42 -18.64
CA ASP A 304 -23.19 0.49 -18.75
C ASP A 304 -23.32 -0.73 -17.82
N VAL A 305 -24.34 -0.76 -16.94
CA VAL A 305 -24.59 -1.86 -16.00
C VAL A 305 -25.90 -2.59 -16.31
N PRO A 306 -25.91 -3.92 -16.34
CA PRO A 306 -27.13 -4.67 -16.62
C PRO A 306 -28.17 -4.49 -15.50
N SER A 307 -29.44 -4.61 -15.85
CA SER A 307 -30.51 -4.85 -14.87
C SER A 307 -30.25 -6.18 -14.15
N LEU A 308 -30.81 -6.35 -12.94
CA LEU A 308 -30.65 -7.62 -12.20
C LEU A 308 -31.19 -8.81 -12.99
N GLN A 309 -32.36 -8.65 -13.62
CA GLN A 309 -32.95 -9.67 -14.47
C GLN A 309 -32.05 -9.99 -15.68
N GLY A 310 -31.48 -8.96 -16.34
CA GLY A 310 -30.56 -9.15 -17.45
C GLY A 310 -29.27 -9.85 -17.02
N ALA A 311 -28.73 -9.51 -15.85
CA ALA A 311 -27.57 -10.19 -15.27
C ALA A 311 -27.87 -11.67 -14.98
N VAL A 312 -28.99 -11.98 -14.33
CA VAL A 312 -29.43 -13.36 -14.04
C VAL A 312 -29.61 -14.18 -15.32
N GLN A 313 -30.29 -13.63 -16.32
CA GLN A 313 -30.46 -14.29 -17.63
C GLN A 313 -29.11 -14.57 -18.30
N LYS A 314 -28.19 -13.59 -18.26
CA LYS A 314 -26.85 -13.78 -18.82
C LYS A 314 -26.05 -14.83 -18.07
N ILE A 315 -26.14 -14.86 -16.73
CA ILE A 315 -25.48 -15.86 -15.89
C ILE A 315 -25.99 -17.26 -16.23
N ARG A 316 -27.31 -17.47 -16.31
CA ARG A 316 -27.89 -18.77 -16.69
C ARG A 316 -27.43 -19.24 -18.07
N SER A 317 -27.46 -18.35 -19.06
CA SER A 317 -26.95 -18.64 -20.40
C SER A 317 -25.47 -19.04 -20.41
N LEU A 318 -24.63 -18.40 -19.60
CA LEU A 318 -23.22 -18.75 -19.46
C LEU A 318 -23.02 -20.09 -18.75
N LEU A 319 -23.79 -20.40 -17.71
CA LEU A 319 -23.76 -21.69 -17.03
C LEU A 319 -24.08 -22.83 -18.00
N GLU A 320 -25.13 -22.70 -18.80
CA GLU A 320 -25.50 -23.68 -19.84
C GLU A 320 -24.41 -23.84 -20.90
N THR A 321 -23.91 -22.72 -21.45
CA THR A 321 -22.90 -22.72 -22.52
C THR A 321 -21.58 -23.36 -22.06
N GLN A 322 -21.18 -23.08 -20.81
CA GLN A 322 -19.93 -23.59 -20.23
C GLN A 322 -20.10 -24.93 -19.51
N LYS A 323 -21.33 -25.47 -19.46
CA LYS A 323 -21.68 -26.70 -18.74
C LYS A 323 -21.27 -26.67 -17.27
N LEU A 324 -21.56 -25.55 -16.62
CA LEU A 324 -21.29 -25.31 -15.20
C LEU A 324 -22.61 -25.31 -14.43
N GLU A 325 -22.61 -25.93 -13.25
CA GLU A 325 -23.79 -26.00 -12.39
C GLU A 325 -23.76 -24.97 -11.25
N LYS A 326 -22.58 -24.40 -10.96
CA LYS A 326 -22.36 -23.49 -9.82
C LYS A 326 -21.97 -22.10 -10.29
N VAL A 327 -22.43 -21.09 -9.57
CA VAL A 327 -22.00 -19.70 -9.72
C VAL A 327 -21.58 -19.13 -8.36
N PHE A 328 -20.44 -18.45 -8.34
CA PHE A 328 -19.99 -17.61 -7.23
C PHE A 328 -20.20 -16.15 -7.62
N VAL A 329 -21.01 -15.43 -6.84
CA VAL A 329 -21.31 -14.01 -7.09
C VAL A 329 -20.71 -13.14 -5.99
N ALA A 330 -19.72 -12.33 -6.36
CA ALA A 330 -19.23 -11.23 -5.54
C ALA A 330 -20.04 -9.97 -5.86
N THR A 331 -20.82 -9.46 -4.91
CA THR A 331 -21.66 -8.27 -5.12
C THR A 331 -21.72 -7.38 -3.89
N ASP A 332 -21.85 -6.08 -4.13
CA ASP A 332 -22.15 -5.08 -3.12
C ASP A 332 -23.64 -4.69 -3.09
N ALA A 333 -24.50 -5.44 -3.80
CA ALA A 333 -25.95 -5.27 -3.76
C ALA A 333 -26.51 -5.33 -2.34
N VAL A 334 -27.58 -4.56 -2.09
CA VAL A 334 -28.40 -4.63 -0.88
C VAL A 334 -29.23 -5.92 -0.85
N GLU A 335 -29.86 -6.19 0.29
CA GLU A 335 -30.52 -7.48 0.58
C GLU A 335 -31.56 -7.88 -0.47
N GLU A 336 -32.41 -6.97 -0.95
CA GLU A 336 -33.40 -7.32 -1.99
C GLU A 336 -32.73 -7.76 -3.30
N GLY A 337 -31.62 -7.11 -3.66
CA GLY A 337 -30.82 -7.48 -4.83
C GLY A 337 -30.16 -8.85 -4.66
N ARG A 338 -29.69 -9.17 -3.44
CA ARG A 338 -29.10 -10.47 -3.12
C ARG A 338 -30.13 -11.59 -3.18
N GLN A 339 -31.35 -11.38 -2.70
CA GLN A 339 -32.43 -12.36 -2.80
C GLN A 339 -32.77 -12.69 -4.25
N MET A 340 -32.84 -11.68 -5.11
CA MET A 340 -33.08 -11.90 -6.55
C MET A 340 -31.94 -12.68 -7.21
N ILE A 341 -30.69 -12.35 -6.88
CA ILE A 341 -29.51 -13.10 -7.36
C ILE A 341 -29.50 -14.53 -6.80
N GLY A 342 -29.92 -14.73 -5.56
CA GLY A 342 -29.98 -16.05 -4.90
C GLY A 342 -31.03 -17.01 -5.47
N SER A 343 -31.84 -16.56 -6.43
CA SER A 343 -32.74 -17.43 -7.23
C SER A 343 -32.07 -18.07 -8.45
N LEU A 344 -30.77 -17.78 -8.67
CA LEU A 344 -29.88 -18.53 -9.55
C LEU A 344 -29.58 -19.91 -8.94
#